data_AF-A0A2C6CDF4-F1
#
_entry.id   AF-A0A2C6CDF4-F1
#
_cell.length_a   1.000
_cell.length_b   1.000
_cell.length_c   1.000
_cell.angle_alpha   90.00
_cell.angle_beta   90.00
_cell.angle_gamma   90.00
#
_symmetry.space_group_name_H-M   'P 1'
#
loop_
_entity.id
_entity.type
_entity.pdbx_description
1 polymer ?
#
loop_
_entity_poly.entity_id
_entity_poly.type
_entity_poly.pdbx_seq_one_letter_code
_entity_poly.pdbx_strand_id
1 'polypeptide(L)'
;MENLQRYEVLDKSSETNYTSLIFSKIGLIGHVFVDIPAAISKSLREGTLLFTFPDGYRPKSFNLKLIISHFSGQTARTRYDASTGKVYMLSPLNIAESMYLDTMYILES
;
A
#
# COMPACT_ATOMS: atom_id res chain seq x y z
N MET A 1 23.17 -22.84 -14.11
CA MET A 1 22.50 -21.56 -14.38
C MET A 1 21.61 -21.26 -13.20
N GLU A 2 22.06 -20.42 -12.28
CA GLU A 2 21.23 -19.98 -11.16
C GLU A 2 20.13 -19.07 -11.73
N ASN A 3 18.89 -19.57 -11.76
CA ASN A 3 17.72 -18.71 -11.86
C ASN A 3 17.64 -17.90 -10.56
N LEU A 4 18.37 -16.80 -10.48
CA LEU A 4 18.05 -15.73 -9.55
C LEU A 4 16.68 -15.21 -9.97
N GLN A 5 15.63 -15.78 -9.38
CA GLN A 5 14.27 -15.25 -9.49
C GLN A 5 14.34 -13.80 -9.02
N ARG A 6 14.36 -12.87 -9.96
CA ARG A 6 14.36 -11.43 -9.68
C ARG A 6 12.94 -11.02 -9.36
N TYR A 7 12.79 -10.12 -8.39
CA TYR A 7 11.52 -9.47 -8.15
C TYR A 7 11.10 -8.71 -9.40
N GLU A 8 9.86 -8.93 -9.84
CA GLU A 8 9.18 -7.99 -10.72
C GLU A 8 8.80 -6.77 -9.88
N VAL A 9 9.13 -5.58 -10.36
CA VAL A 9 8.86 -4.31 -9.65
C VAL A 9 8.05 -3.40 -10.56
N LEU A 10 7.00 -2.82 -10.00
CA LEU A 10 6.14 -1.84 -10.63
C LEU A 10 6.05 -0.60 -9.73
N ASP A 11 6.72 0.47 -10.17
CA ASP A 11 6.67 1.78 -9.52
C ASP A 11 5.52 2.61 -10.09
N LYS A 12 4.62 3.03 -9.21
CA LYS A 12 3.41 3.81 -9.49
C LYS A 12 3.45 5.19 -8.82
N SER A 13 4.61 5.59 -8.29
CA SER A 13 4.75 6.84 -7.52
C SER A 13 4.34 8.06 -8.34
N SER A 14 4.68 8.10 -9.63
CA SER A 14 4.34 9.20 -10.55
C SER A 14 2.84 9.35 -10.85
N GLU A 15 2.02 8.34 -10.50
CA GLU A 15 0.55 8.38 -10.67
C GLU A 15 -0.14 8.94 -9.42
N THR A 16 0.63 9.34 -8.40
CA THR A 16 0.12 9.79 -7.10
C THR A 16 0.86 11.04 -6.64
N ASN A 17 0.34 11.69 -5.59
CA ASN A 17 1.07 12.73 -4.86
C ASN A 17 1.86 12.14 -3.67
N TYR A 18 2.12 10.84 -3.68
CA TYR A 18 2.87 10.15 -2.64
C TYR A 18 4.36 10.24 -2.91
N THR A 19 5.18 10.04 -1.87
CA THR A 19 6.63 9.91 -2.05
C THR A 19 6.94 8.60 -2.77
N SER A 20 6.20 7.54 -2.44
CA SER A 20 6.36 6.23 -3.08
C SER A 20 5.06 5.44 -3.10
N LEU A 21 4.82 4.73 -4.20
CA LEU A 21 3.84 3.66 -4.33
C LEU A 21 4.46 2.57 -5.21
N ILE A 22 5.01 1.55 -4.58
CA ILE A 22 5.79 0.51 -5.25
C ILE A 22 5.14 -0.84 -4.96
N PHE A 23 4.89 -1.60 -6.03
CA PHE A 23 4.50 -2.99 -5.94
C PHE A 23 5.66 -3.84 -6.41
N SER A 24 5.95 -4.93 -5.70
CA SER A 24 6.91 -5.92 -6.17
C SER A 24 6.40 -7.33 -5.93
N LYS A 25 6.87 -8.29 -6.71
CA LYS A 25 6.49 -9.69 -6.53
C LYS A 25 7.56 -10.67 -6.98
N ILE A 26 7.53 -11.85 -6.39
CA ILE A 26 8.31 -13.02 -6.76
C ILE A 26 7.47 -14.27 -6.52
N GLY A 27 7.24 -15.07 -7.56
CA GLY A 27 6.31 -16.20 -7.47
C GLY A 27 4.92 -15.76 -7.01
N LEU A 28 4.41 -16.37 -5.93
CA LEU A 28 3.11 -16.05 -5.32
C LEU A 28 3.19 -14.99 -4.20
N ILE A 29 4.38 -14.44 -3.96
CA ILE A 29 4.60 -13.45 -2.90
C ILE A 29 4.59 -12.06 -3.53
N GLY A 30 3.65 -11.23 -3.10
CA GLY A 30 3.60 -9.81 -3.41
C GLY A 30 4.08 -8.97 -2.23
N HIS A 31 4.52 -7.76 -2.53
CA HIS A 31 4.94 -6.74 -1.59
C HIS A 31 4.43 -5.39 -2.09
N VAL A 32 3.92 -4.58 -1.17
CA VAL A 32 3.51 -3.20 -1.45
C VAL A 32 4.18 -2.29 -0.43
N PHE A 33 4.83 -1.25 -0.95
CA PHE A 33 5.37 -0.15 -0.20
C PHE A 33 4.65 1.14 -0.60
N VAL A 34 4.11 1.85 0.38
CA VAL A 34 3.48 3.15 0.20
C VAL A 34 4.10 4.11 1.21
N ASP A 35 4.56 5.28 0.76
CA ASP A 35 5.01 6.37 1.63
C ASP A 35 4.24 7.65 1.27
N ILE A 36 3.41 8.11 2.21
CA ILE A 36 2.52 9.26 2.06
C ILE A 36 3.11 10.43 2.84
N PRO A 37 3.48 11.54 2.18
CA PRO A 37 4.08 12.68 2.86
C PRO A 37 3.05 13.40 3.75
N ALA A 38 3.55 14.06 4.80
CA ALA A 38 2.73 14.83 5.75
C ALA A 38 1.77 15.85 5.11
N ALA A 39 2.16 16.41 3.95
CA ALA A 39 1.34 17.35 3.19
C ALA A 39 0.02 16.73 2.70
N ILE A 40 0.01 15.42 2.45
CA ILE A 40 -1.13 14.64 1.97
C ILE A 40 -1.82 13.89 3.12
N SER A 41 -1.08 13.35 4.08
CA SER A 41 -1.67 12.54 5.16
C SER A 41 -2.78 13.25 5.93
N LYS A 42 -2.60 14.56 6.21
CA LYS A 42 -3.57 15.40 6.93
C LYS A 42 -4.91 15.57 6.21
N SER A 43 -4.97 15.33 4.90
CA SER A 43 -6.19 15.46 4.10
C SER A 43 -6.94 14.14 3.93
N LEU A 44 -6.33 13.00 4.30
CA LEU A 44 -7.00 11.70 4.22
C LEU A 44 -8.17 11.64 5.20
N ARG A 45 -9.27 11.05 4.75
CA ARG A 45 -10.50 10.84 5.53
C ARG A 45 -10.92 9.39 5.39
N GLU A 46 -11.86 8.96 6.23
CA GLU A 46 -12.52 7.67 6.00
C GLU A 46 -13.12 7.63 4.59
N GLY A 47 -12.90 6.52 3.88
CA GLY A 47 -13.32 6.32 2.50
C GLY A 47 -12.38 6.87 1.43
N THR A 48 -11.31 7.61 1.78
CA THR A 48 -10.32 8.04 0.78
C THR A 48 -9.66 6.84 0.10
N LEU A 49 -9.68 6.79 -1.23
CA LEU A 49 -8.93 5.81 -2.01
C LEU A 49 -7.43 6.08 -1.88
N LEU A 50 -6.67 5.08 -1.47
CA LEU A 50 -5.22 5.17 -1.35
C LEU A 50 -4.53 4.68 -2.62
N PHE A 51 -4.89 3.49 -3.07
CA PHE A 51 -4.39 2.92 -4.31
C PHE A 51 -5.29 1.78 -4.78
N THR A 52 -5.10 1.39 -6.03
CA THR A 52 -5.69 0.17 -6.60
C THR A 52 -4.54 -0.78 -6.90
N PHE A 53 -4.66 -2.05 -6.52
CA PHE A 53 -3.68 -3.05 -6.92
C PHE A 53 -3.65 -3.17 -8.45
N PRO A 54 -2.46 -3.12 -9.08
CA PRO A 54 -2.32 -3.38 -10.50
C PRO A 54 -2.67 -4.82 -10.88
N ASP A 55 -3.01 -5.04 -12.15
CA ASP A 55 -3.24 -6.38 -12.70
C ASP A 55 -2.02 -7.27 -12.47
N GLY A 56 -2.27 -8.50 -12.00
CA GLY A 56 -1.21 -9.45 -11.65
C GLY A 56 -0.45 -9.15 -10.35
N TYR A 57 -0.82 -8.10 -9.61
CA TYR A 57 -0.31 -7.79 -8.27
C TYR A 57 -1.40 -7.88 -7.20
N ARG A 58 -2.63 -8.26 -7.58
CA ARG A 58 -3.78 -8.29 -6.69
C ARG A 58 -3.69 -9.46 -5.68
N PRO A 59 -3.87 -9.20 -4.38
CA PRO A 59 -3.90 -10.24 -3.36
C PRO A 59 -5.21 -11.02 -3.36
N LYS A 60 -5.12 -12.32 -3.06
CA LYS A 60 -6.30 -13.17 -2.73
C LYS A 60 -7.03 -12.66 -1.49
N SER A 61 -6.26 -12.20 -0.51
CA SER A 61 -6.76 -11.54 0.68
C SER A 61 -5.77 -10.48 1.13
N PHE A 62 -6.27 -9.28 1.39
CA PHE A 62 -5.51 -8.20 1.99
C PHE A 62 -6.31 -7.69 3.17
N ASN A 63 -5.97 -8.20 4.35
CA ASN A 63 -6.67 -7.82 5.58
C ASN A 63 -6.42 -6.35 5.93
N LEU A 64 -7.08 -5.88 7.00
CA LEU A 64 -6.82 -4.58 7.59
C LEU A 64 -5.31 -4.39 7.83
N LYS A 65 -4.67 -3.48 7.09
CA LYS A 65 -3.26 -3.13 7.29
C LYS A 65 -3.14 -1.79 7.98
N LEU A 66 -2.14 -1.69 8.84
CA LEU A 66 -1.81 -0.48 9.58
C LEU A 66 -0.87 0.37 8.72
N ILE A 67 -1.19 1.65 8.56
CA ILE A 67 -0.24 2.64 8.05
C ILE A 67 0.35 3.35 9.25
N ILE A 68 1.67 3.29 9.41
CA ILE A 68 2.37 3.80 10.61
C ILE A 68 2.88 5.21 10.31
N SER A 69 2.65 6.13 11.24
CA SER A 69 3.29 7.44 11.21
C SER A 69 4.77 7.35 11.58
N HIS A 70 5.63 8.01 10.81
CA HIS A 70 7.08 7.88 10.92
C HIS A 70 7.62 8.28 12.31
N PHE A 71 7.00 9.26 12.99
CA PHE A 71 7.49 9.77 14.28
C PHE A 71 6.62 9.39 15.48
N SER A 72 5.31 9.57 15.43
CA SER A 72 4.45 9.33 16.60
C SER A 72 4.10 7.85 16.84
N GLY A 73 4.35 6.96 15.86
CA GLY A 73 4.01 5.54 15.97
C GLY A 73 2.49 5.26 15.94
N GLN A 74 1.66 6.30 15.76
CA GLN A 74 0.23 6.15 15.57
C GLN A 74 -0.07 5.43 14.26
N THR A 75 -1.17 4.68 14.26
CA THR A 75 -1.57 3.83 13.15
C THR A 75 -2.92 4.24 12.56
N ALA A 76 -2.96 4.48 11.25
CA ALA A 76 -4.21 4.48 10.50
C ALA A 76 -4.57 3.06 10.07
N ARG A 77 -5.85 2.82 9.77
CA ARG A 77 -6.34 1.52 9.30
C ARG A 77 -6.81 1.62 7.87
N THR A 78 -6.53 0.61 7.05
CA THR A 78 -7.03 0.50 5.67
C THR A 78 -8.01 -0.64 5.51
N ARG A 79 -8.91 -0.53 4.54
CA ARG A 79 -9.81 -1.60 4.10
C ARG A 79 -9.57 -1.92 2.63
N TYR A 80 -9.42 -3.19 2.32
CA TYR A 80 -9.36 -3.70 0.95
C TYR A 80 -10.74 -4.15 0.46
N ASP A 81 -11.08 -3.77 -0.77
CA ASP A 81 -12.22 -4.31 -1.49
C ASP A 81 -11.73 -5.32 -2.54
N ALA A 82 -11.95 -6.61 -2.25
CA ALA A 82 -11.52 -7.72 -3.09
C ALA A 82 -12.28 -7.81 -4.43
N SER A 83 -13.40 -7.12 -4.60
CA SER A 83 -14.11 -7.11 -5.90
C SER A 83 -13.42 -6.15 -6.88
N THR A 84 -12.89 -5.03 -6.39
CA THR A 84 -12.31 -3.95 -7.22
C THR A 84 -10.79 -3.83 -7.14
N GLY A 85 -10.15 -4.47 -6.14
CA GLY A 85 -8.71 -4.37 -5.93
C GLY A 85 -8.28 -3.08 -5.23
N LYS A 86 -9.25 -2.31 -4.72
CA LYS A 86 -9.03 -0.98 -4.16
C LYS A 86 -8.75 -1.04 -2.67
N VAL A 87 -7.84 -0.17 -2.21
CA VAL A 87 -7.51 0.01 -0.81
C VAL A 87 -7.93 1.39 -0.37
N TYR A 88 -8.74 1.46 0.68
CA TYR A 88 -9.32 2.67 1.20
C TYR A 88 -8.83 2.95 2.62
N MET A 89 -8.80 4.21 3.00
CA MET A 89 -8.67 4.61 4.39
C MET A 89 -9.95 4.23 5.16
N LEU A 90 -9.80 3.46 6.23
CA LEU A 90 -10.91 3.11 7.13
C LEU A 90 -10.92 4.02 8.36
N SER A 91 -9.75 4.31 8.92
CA SER A 91 -9.61 5.19 10.08
C SER A 91 -8.36 6.04 9.89
N PRO A 92 -8.51 7.34 9.58
CA PRO A 92 -7.38 8.23 9.31
C PRO A 92 -6.64 8.61 10.59
N LEU A 93 -5.42 9.11 10.41
CA LEU A 93 -4.70 9.80 11.46
C LEU A 93 -5.11 11.28 11.52
N ASN A 94 -5.44 11.78 12.71
CA ASN A 94 -5.69 13.20 12.95
C ASN A 94 -4.40 13.98 13.25
N ILE A 95 -3.29 13.62 12.59
CA ILE A 95 -1.98 14.27 12.76
C ILE A 95 -1.35 14.56 11.40
N ALA A 96 -0.58 15.64 11.33
CA ALA A 96 0.14 16.05 10.13
C ALA A 96 1.54 15.43 10.08
N GLU A 97 1.62 14.11 9.96
CA GLU A 97 2.88 13.36 9.86
C GLU A 97 2.89 12.49 8.60
N SER A 98 4.07 12.20 8.05
CA SER A 98 4.20 11.22 6.99
C SER A 98 3.82 9.83 7.51
N MET A 99 3.22 9.02 6.64
CA MET A 99 2.77 7.67 6.99
C MET A 99 3.21 6.68 5.93
N TYR A 100 3.58 5.47 6.34
CA TYR A 100 3.96 4.42 5.40
C TYR A 100 3.28 3.08 5.68
N LEU A 101 3.11 2.30 4.63
CA LEU A 101 2.70 0.90 4.67
C LEU A 101 3.76 0.10 3.93
N ASP A 102 4.40 -0.83 4.62
CA ASP A 102 5.29 -1.82 4.05
C ASP A 102 4.74 -3.20 4.42
N THR A 103 4.22 -3.93 3.44
CA THR A 103 3.65 -5.26 3.72
C THR A 103 3.82 -6.24 2.59
N MET A 104 4.12 -7.48 2.98
CA MET A 104 4.00 -8.65 2.11
C MET A 104 2.58 -9.21 2.13
N TYR A 105 2.20 -9.89 1.05
CA TYR A 105 0.92 -10.55 0.87
C TYR A 105 1.03 -11.71 -0.14
N ILE A 106 0.00 -12.54 -0.20
CA ILE A 106 -0.07 -13.67 -1.12
C ILE A 106 -0.92 -13.29 -2.33
N LEU A 107 -0.38 -13.49 -3.52
CA LEU A 107 -1.06 -13.27 -4.80
C LEU A 107 -2.10 -14.36 -5.05
N GLU A 108 -3.14 -14.01 -5.79
CA GLU A 108 -4.08 -14.99 -6.33
C GLU A 108 -3.44 -15.74 -7.51
N SER A 109 -3.52 -17.07 -7.48
CA SER A 109 -3.04 -17.99 -8.53
C SER A 109 -4.10 -18.25 -9.58
#